data_AF-A0AAU5DGZ0-F1
#
_entry.id   AF-A0AAU5DGZ0-F1
#
_cell.length_a   1.000
_cell.length_b   1.000
_cell.length_c   1.000
_cell.angle_alpha   90.00
_cell.angle_beta   90.00
_cell.angle_gamma   90.00
#
_symmetry.space_group_name_H-M   'P 1'
#
loop_
_entity.id
_entity.type
_entity.pdbx_description
1 polymer ?
#
loop_
_entity_poly.entity_id
_entity_poly.type
_entity_poly.pdbx_seq_one_letter_code
_entity_poly.pdbx_strand_id
1 'polypeptide(L)'
;MEATTSLVRSGTGKWHVPVPDGKRWGHCQHAVRLSGGTAEQVVVLEALGELCSGCVSAMELPDGAEVLWRVLEEILRADDRAERLAAAAGPHTWPSYAKELERAARHDDDTVRGLLKPVLDQPELGAQGWRALRVWTAVVQRSDQALAAYRAAAPSATATISVTAACDAVAADRKVHEESRALGAVLGVGYGYGYGRPSLELWTMVRAAWSMAREQGQDAGGALDYASAVVTREWGKARVRDVSALPLPAMTYSAGHASPAAWAEAEFHHQWHFFVQRWCARLEAELAGASQGSDKQQLLLVCGWPLTGPHDRDLAFLAQYEQIGPRVPWGGADQRYNPYGESLPADAVVLAVPEFAAERALEHATGQRGRLVSGEPLTEDSITPDGPAPAVLGAARALLRTAFPLLAEDVAEDGRRPRPSERVREARAWLRGRRGSQPAVHWAPQRQEDSRYRWKESFEMGQWIWVPDDTAGGPAGQELRELTEPYPPHGVMRLIVETGVRSEAALHVVYGIVGGWDLRRRVLTFTGRDTEHRLSVPVHRIVGLTGDRDRRSHDGPLWEEYTPPAAHQYRYW
;
A
#
# COMPACT_ATOMS: atom_id res chain seq x y z
N MET A 1 23.04 -4.50 -28.39
CA MET A 1 23.74 -3.21 -28.35
C MET A 1 24.39 -3.13 -27.00
N GLU A 2 25.70 -2.93 -26.99
CA GLU A 2 26.47 -2.72 -25.77
C GLU A 2 26.32 -1.24 -25.41
N ALA A 3 25.75 -0.94 -24.24
CA ALA A 3 25.73 0.43 -23.74
C ALA A 3 27.16 0.83 -23.39
N THR A 4 27.68 1.87 -24.03
CA THR A 4 29.01 2.41 -23.70
C THR A 4 28.87 3.69 -22.90
N THR A 5 29.80 3.92 -21.97
CA THR A 5 29.89 5.17 -21.21
C THR A 5 31.35 5.61 -21.11
N SER A 6 31.55 6.91 -20.89
CA SER A 6 32.88 7.52 -20.78
C SER A 6 33.40 7.32 -19.35
N LEU A 7 34.43 6.50 -19.17
CA LEU A 7 35.06 6.25 -17.86
C LEU A 7 36.54 6.60 -17.90
N VAL A 8 37.09 6.97 -16.74
CA VAL A 8 38.53 7.19 -16.56
C VAL A 8 39.09 6.16 -15.59
N ARG A 9 40.26 5.61 -15.90
CA ARG A 9 40.90 4.60 -15.05
C ARG A 9 41.92 5.26 -14.12
N SER A 10 41.84 4.96 -12.83
CA SER A 10 42.92 5.31 -11.90
C SER A 10 44.04 4.28 -12.00
N GLY A 11 45.28 4.66 -11.65
CA GLY A 11 46.42 3.73 -11.59
C GLY A 11 46.24 2.53 -10.63
N THR A 12 45.16 2.50 -9.86
CA THR A 12 44.71 1.36 -9.02
C THR A 12 43.86 0.32 -9.78
N GLY A 13 43.59 0.52 -11.07
CA GLY A 13 42.90 -0.44 -11.95
C GLY A 13 41.37 -0.30 -12.02
N LYS A 14 40.74 0.47 -11.13
CA LYS A 14 39.28 0.69 -11.12
C LYS A 14 38.84 1.81 -12.06
N TRP A 15 37.62 1.69 -12.58
CA TRP A 15 36.95 2.73 -13.36
C TRP A 15 36.29 3.78 -12.48
N HIS A 16 36.32 5.04 -12.93
CA HIS A 16 35.67 6.18 -12.28
C HIS A 16 34.90 6.99 -13.32
N VAL A 17 33.80 7.61 -12.88
CA VAL A 17 32.99 8.49 -13.75
C VAL A 17 33.64 9.89 -13.75
N PRO A 18 33.97 10.46 -14.93
CA PRO A 18 34.56 11.78 -15.02
C PRO A 18 33.61 12.84 -14.49
N VAL A 19 34.14 13.82 -13.76
CA VAL A 19 33.33 14.93 -13.22
C VAL A 19 33.02 15.91 -14.34
N PRO A 20 31.74 16.24 -14.63
CA PRO A 20 31.39 17.24 -15.64
C PRO A 20 31.92 18.62 -15.25
N ASP A 21 32.35 19.41 -16.25
CA ASP A 21 32.85 20.77 -16.05
C ASP A 21 31.85 21.63 -15.25
N GLY A 22 32.34 22.25 -14.16
CA GLY A 22 31.55 23.15 -13.32
C GLY A 22 30.71 22.49 -12.21
N LYS A 23 30.65 21.16 -12.10
CA LYS A 23 29.99 20.47 -10.98
C LYS A 23 31.01 20.02 -9.93
N ARG A 24 30.80 20.38 -8.64
CA ARG A 24 31.57 19.80 -7.53
C ARG A 24 30.94 18.47 -7.12
N TRP A 25 31.52 17.36 -7.52
CA TRP A 25 31.09 16.05 -7.04
C TRP A 25 31.85 15.66 -5.77
N GLY A 26 31.13 15.51 -4.66
CA GLY A 26 31.72 15.33 -3.33
C GLY A 26 32.07 13.88 -2.94
N HIS A 27 31.81 12.88 -3.78
CA HIS A 27 31.75 11.48 -3.33
C HIS A 27 32.92 10.59 -3.77
N CYS A 28 33.78 11.00 -4.71
CA CYS A 28 34.97 10.23 -5.10
C CYS A 28 36.19 11.13 -5.36
N GLN A 29 37.20 11.05 -4.48
CA GLN A 29 38.43 11.84 -4.61
C GLN A 29 39.28 11.45 -5.83
N HIS A 30 39.14 10.22 -6.34
CA HIS A 30 39.85 9.75 -7.53
C HIS A 30 39.24 10.31 -8.81
N ALA A 31 37.91 10.40 -8.90
CA ALA A 31 37.21 11.04 -10.02
C ALA A 31 37.61 12.51 -10.18
N VAL A 32 37.71 13.26 -9.06
CA VAL A 32 38.12 14.67 -9.05
C VAL A 32 39.57 14.87 -9.50
N ARG A 33 40.49 13.95 -9.14
CA ARG A 33 41.88 14.01 -9.58
C ARG A 33 42.04 13.69 -11.07
N LEU A 34 41.07 12.99 -11.66
CA LEU A 34 41.08 12.53 -13.04
C LEU A 34 40.21 13.38 -13.98
N SER A 35 39.64 14.50 -13.50
CA SER A 35 38.75 15.40 -14.25
C SER A 35 39.37 16.02 -15.52
N GLY A 36 40.66 15.83 -15.80
CA GLY A 36 41.33 16.22 -17.05
C GLY A 36 41.97 15.06 -17.82
N GLY A 37 41.70 13.81 -17.44
CA GLY A 37 42.20 12.62 -18.14
C GLY A 37 41.40 12.29 -19.40
N THR A 38 42.01 11.59 -20.36
CA THR A 38 41.31 11.03 -21.52
C THR A 38 40.32 9.96 -21.05
N ALA A 39 39.02 10.25 -21.17
CA ALA A 39 37.97 9.27 -20.93
C ALA A 39 37.94 8.22 -22.04
N GLU A 40 37.84 6.96 -21.65
CA GLU A 40 37.69 5.83 -22.55
C GLU A 40 36.20 5.48 -22.68
N GLN A 41 35.77 5.13 -23.90
CA GLN A 41 34.44 4.57 -24.13
C GLN A 41 34.49 3.08 -23.78
N VAL A 42 33.77 2.70 -22.72
CA VAL A 42 33.80 1.33 -22.19
C VAL A 42 32.39 0.77 -22.17
N VAL A 43 32.25 -0.52 -22.47
CA VAL A 43 30.98 -1.22 -22.32
C VAL A 43 30.63 -1.33 -20.84
N VAL A 44 29.46 -0.80 -20.47
CA VAL A 44 29.02 -0.64 -19.08
C VAL A 44 29.04 -1.97 -18.32
N LEU A 45 28.54 -3.04 -18.95
CA LEU A 45 28.51 -4.37 -18.34
C LEU A 45 29.91 -4.94 -18.05
N GLU A 46 30.89 -4.64 -18.90
CA GLU A 46 32.28 -5.07 -18.71
C GLU A 46 32.97 -4.25 -17.62
N ALA A 47 32.62 -2.98 -17.49
CA ALA A 47 33.21 -2.06 -16.53
C ALA A 47 32.57 -2.12 -15.12
N LEU A 48 31.32 -2.59 -15.00
CA LEU A 48 30.52 -2.56 -13.77
C LEU A 48 31.21 -3.23 -12.56
N GLY A 49 31.82 -4.40 -12.78
CA GLY A 49 32.57 -5.13 -11.73
C GLY A 49 33.87 -4.45 -11.30
N GLU A 50 34.41 -3.57 -12.15
CA GLU A 50 35.64 -2.82 -11.92
C GLU A 50 35.38 -1.34 -11.57
N LEU A 51 34.11 -0.92 -11.50
CA LEU A 51 33.72 0.46 -11.19
C LEU A 51 33.90 0.75 -9.69
N CYS A 52 34.39 1.95 -9.38
CA CYS A 52 34.48 2.41 -8.00
C CYS A 52 33.08 2.52 -7.37
N SER A 53 32.88 1.96 -6.16
CA SER A 53 31.59 1.99 -5.45
C SER A 53 31.03 3.40 -5.25
N GLY A 54 31.89 4.41 -5.07
CA GLY A 54 31.49 5.82 -4.97
C GLY A 54 31.13 6.48 -6.31
N CYS A 55 31.40 5.81 -7.44
CA CYS A 55 31.07 6.26 -8.80
C CYS A 55 29.93 5.44 -9.44
N VAL A 56 29.46 4.35 -8.81
CA VAL A 56 28.38 3.51 -9.36
C VAL A 56 27.08 4.29 -9.54
N SER A 57 26.66 5.05 -8.53
CA SER A 57 25.43 5.87 -8.56
C SER A 57 25.52 7.11 -9.44
N ALA A 58 26.69 7.32 -10.03
CA ALA A 58 27.14 8.53 -10.68
C ALA A 58 27.20 8.34 -12.21
N MET A 59 27.18 7.09 -12.67
CA MET A 59 27.29 6.71 -14.07
C MET A 59 26.00 7.07 -14.82
N GLU A 60 26.12 7.95 -15.82
CA GLU A 60 25.04 8.25 -16.75
C GLU A 60 25.06 7.21 -17.90
N LEU A 61 23.93 6.54 -18.09
CA LEU A 61 23.67 5.65 -19.22
C LEU A 61 22.94 6.45 -20.32
N PRO A 62 23.09 6.10 -21.60
CA PRO A 62 22.21 6.66 -22.64
C PRO A 62 20.74 6.45 -22.25
N ASP A 63 19.89 7.48 -22.37
CA ASP A 63 18.50 7.48 -21.86
C ASP A 63 17.72 6.18 -22.16
N GLY A 64 17.82 5.66 -23.39
CA GLY A 64 17.15 4.42 -23.77
C GLY A 64 17.76 3.16 -23.14
N ALA A 65 19.07 3.13 -22.90
CA ALA A 65 19.76 2.02 -22.23
C ALA A 65 19.50 2.03 -20.71
N GLU A 66 19.45 3.21 -20.08
CA GLU A 66 19.08 3.34 -18.67
C GLU A 66 17.67 2.81 -18.40
N VAL A 67 16.72 3.17 -19.27
CA VAL A 67 15.34 2.67 -19.19
C VAL A 67 15.30 1.15 -19.25
N LEU A 68 16.01 0.53 -20.21
CA LEU A 68 16.04 -0.93 -20.34
C LEU A 68 16.71 -1.59 -19.13
N TRP A 69 17.74 -0.96 -18.56
CA TRP A 69 18.39 -1.45 -17.34
C TRP A 69 17.43 -1.48 -16.16
N ARG A 70 16.76 -0.36 -15.86
CA ARG A 70 15.78 -0.27 -14.77
C ARG A 70 14.64 -1.27 -14.96
N VAL A 71 14.16 -1.43 -16.19
CA VAL A 71 13.11 -2.42 -16.50
C VAL A 71 13.59 -3.86 -16.28
N LEU A 72 14.84 -4.16 -16.64
CA LEU A 72 15.42 -5.49 -16.39
C LEU A 72 15.57 -5.77 -14.89
N GLU A 73 15.95 -4.78 -14.08
CA GLU A 73 15.99 -4.93 -12.63
C GLU A 73 14.61 -5.26 -12.04
N GLU A 74 13.55 -4.56 -12.49
CA GLU A 74 12.19 -4.86 -12.06
C GLU A 74 11.71 -6.24 -12.54
N ILE A 75 12.03 -6.62 -13.78
CA ILE A 75 11.76 -7.98 -14.31
C ILE A 75 12.42 -9.04 -13.43
N LEU A 76 13.72 -8.91 -13.14
CA LEU A 76 14.46 -9.91 -12.36
C LEU A 76 13.95 -9.99 -10.92
N ARG A 77 13.66 -8.84 -10.29
CA ARG A 77 13.09 -8.79 -8.94
C ARG A 77 11.72 -9.45 -8.90
N ALA A 78 10.86 -9.16 -9.87
CA ALA A 78 9.52 -9.73 -9.96
C ALA A 78 9.55 -11.23 -10.25
N ASP A 79 10.46 -11.70 -11.10
CA ASP A 79 10.61 -13.12 -11.44
C ASP A 79 11.11 -13.94 -10.26
N ASP A 80 12.17 -13.49 -9.57
CA ASP A 80 12.68 -14.12 -8.35
C ASP A 80 11.61 -14.18 -7.24
N ARG A 81 10.76 -13.15 -7.11
CA ARG A 81 9.59 -13.21 -6.22
C ARG A 81 8.59 -14.29 -6.64
N ALA A 82 8.22 -14.35 -7.93
CA ALA A 82 7.28 -15.33 -8.45
C ALA A 82 7.79 -16.77 -8.29
N GLU A 83 9.08 -17.01 -8.55
CA GLU A 83 9.74 -18.31 -8.35
C GLU A 83 9.75 -18.72 -6.88
N ARG A 84 10.13 -17.82 -5.97
CA ARG A 84 10.08 -18.10 -4.52
C ARG A 84 8.67 -18.43 -4.04
N LEU A 85 7.67 -17.70 -4.53
CA LEU A 85 6.28 -17.96 -4.18
C LEU A 85 5.83 -19.34 -4.67
N ALA A 86 6.17 -19.69 -5.91
CA ALA A 86 5.84 -21.00 -6.48
C ALA A 86 6.56 -22.17 -5.78
N ALA A 87 7.77 -21.92 -5.27
CA ALA A 87 8.58 -22.91 -4.54
C ALA A 87 8.28 -22.98 -3.03
N ALA A 88 7.36 -22.16 -2.51
CA ALA A 88 7.08 -22.10 -1.08
C ALA A 88 6.45 -23.41 -0.56
N ALA A 89 7.21 -24.18 0.23
CA ALA A 89 6.73 -25.41 0.86
C ALA A 89 6.08 -25.21 2.24
N GLY A 90 6.00 -23.96 2.70
CA GLY A 90 5.45 -23.61 4.02
C GLY A 90 3.91 -23.65 4.08
N PRO A 91 3.34 -23.43 5.27
CA PRO A 91 1.90 -23.35 5.44
C PRO A 91 1.32 -22.13 4.72
N HIS A 92 0.33 -22.38 3.86
CA HIS A 92 -0.32 -21.36 3.04
C HIS A 92 -1.37 -20.61 3.87
N THR A 93 -0.99 -19.50 4.48
CA THR A 93 -1.90 -18.69 5.33
C THR A 93 -2.38 -17.43 4.63
N TRP A 94 -3.59 -16.96 4.96
CA TRP A 94 -4.14 -15.72 4.39
C TRP A 94 -3.34 -14.45 4.67
N PRO A 95 -2.80 -14.22 5.89
CA PRO A 95 -1.91 -13.08 6.14
C PRO A 95 -0.64 -13.11 5.29
N SER A 96 -0.11 -14.29 5.00
CA SER A 96 1.06 -14.43 4.12
C SER A 96 0.66 -14.21 2.66
N TYR A 97 -0.48 -14.75 2.22
CA TYR A 97 -1.05 -14.47 0.91
C TYR A 97 -1.27 -12.97 0.68
N ALA A 98 -1.83 -12.23 1.66
CA ALA A 98 -2.05 -10.79 1.55
C ALA A 98 -0.74 -10.01 1.35
N LYS A 99 0.36 -10.42 1.99
CA LYS A 99 1.70 -9.84 1.78
C LYS A 99 2.26 -10.14 0.40
N GLU A 100 2.05 -11.35 -0.10
CA GLU A 100 2.46 -11.72 -1.46
C GLU A 100 1.59 -11.03 -2.52
N LEU A 101 0.30 -10.82 -2.23
CA LEU A 101 -0.64 -10.06 -3.05
C LEU A 101 -0.23 -8.59 -3.16
N GLU A 102 0.26 -7.99 -2.06
CA GLU A 102 0.82 -6.62 -2.03
C GLU A 102 2.00 -6.47 -2.98
N ARG A 103 2.83 -7.51 -3.09
CA ARG A 103 4.07 -7.52 -3.88
C ARG A 103 3.91 -8.09 -5.29
N ALA A 104 2.67 -8.35 -5.71
CA ALA A 104 2.37 -8.96 -6.99
C ALA A 104 2.88 -8.10 -8.15
N ALA A 105 3.53 -8.72 -9.13
CA ALA A 105 4.16 -8.01 -10.25
C ALA A 105 3.20 -7.12 -11.05
N ARG A 106 1.90 -7.47 -11.10
CA ARG A 106 0.87 -6.67 -11.77
C ARG A 106 0.75 -5.23 -11.22
N HIS A 107 1.16 -4.99 -9.97
CA HIS A 107 1.13 -3.65 -9.38
C HIS A 107 2.18 -2.71 -9.99
N ASP A 108 3.24 -3.26 -10.57
CA ASP A 108 4.30 -2.51 -11.23
C ASP A 108 4.07 -2.38 -12.76
N ASP A 109 2.99 -2.96 -13.31
CA ASP A 109 2.79 -3.12 -14.78
C ASP A 109 2.71 -1.76 -15.50
N ASP A 110 1.93 -0.81 -14.98
CA ASP A 110 1.83 0.53 -15.56
C ASP A 110 3.16 1.29 -15.49
N THR A 111 3.91 1.12 -14.40
CA THR A 111 5.24 1.73 -14.23
C THR A 111 6.22 1.17 -15.25
N VAL A 112 6.31 -0.16 -15.38
CA VAL A 112 7.22 -0.83 -16.32
C VAL A 112 6.85 -0.51 -17.77
N ARG A 113 5.55 -0.56 -18.12
CA ARG A 113 5.08 -0.17 -19.47
C ARG A 113 5.34 1.31 -19.76
N GLY A 114 5.14 2.17 -18.75
CA GLY A 114 5.44 3.59 -18.82
C GLY A 114 6.90 3.88 -19.09
N LEU A 115 7.80 3.16 -18.40
CA LEU A 115 9.24 3.21 -18.62
C LEU A 115 9.61 2.76 -20.04
N LEU A 116 9.08 1.63 -20.52
CA LEU A 116 9.43 1.09 -21.84
C LEU A 116 8.95 1.95 -23.00
N LYS A 117 7.85 2.70 -22.83
CA LYS A 117 7.18 3.44 -23.91
C LYS A 117 8.09 4.30 -24.79
N PRO A 118 9.03 5.10 -24.26
CA PRO A 118 9.92 5.94 -25.09
C PRO A 118 10.94 5.14 -25.90
N VAL A 119 11.16 3.86 -25.55
CA VAL A 119 12.17 2.98 -26.17
C VAL A 119 11.58 2.09 -27.26
N LEU A 120 10.27 1.76 -27.18
CA LEU A 120 9.61 0.84 -28.10
C LEU A 120 9.69 1.26 -29.58
N ASP A 121 9.68 2.57 -29.85
CA ASP A 121 9.73 3.14 -31.20
C ASP A 121 11.15 3.56 -31.63
N GLN A 122 12.17 3.29 -30.82
CA GLN A 122 13.55 3.66 -31.14
C GLN A 122 14.16 2.67 -32.15
N PRO A 123 14.82 3.13 -33.23
CA PRO A 123 15.39 2.24 -34.25
C PRO A 123 16.42 1.24 -33.72
N GLU A 124 17.24 1.64 -32.75
CA GLU A 124 18.36 0.84 -32.23
C GLU A 124 17.99 -0.02 -31.02
N LEU A 125 16.96 0.39 -30.26
CA LEU A 125 16.56 -0.22 -28.99
C LEU A 125 15.17 -0.84 -28.97
N GLY A 126 14.34 -0.56 -29.99
CA GLY A 126 12.95 -1.02 -30.03
C GLY A 126 12.84 -2.53 -29.93
N ALA A 127 13.72 -3.29 -30.60
CA ALA A 127 13.72 -4.75 -30.54
C ALA A 127 13.95 -5.28 -29.10
N GLN A 128 14.85 -4.64 -28.35
CA GLN A 128 15.11 -4.97 -26.94
C GLN A 128 13.96 -4.52 -26.05
N GLY A 129 13.38 -3.33 -26.28
CA GLY A 129 12.19 -2.86 -25.59
C GLY A 129 11.00 -3.80 -25.75
N TRP A 130 10.72 -4.25 -26.97
CA TRP A 130 9.68 -5.24 -27.24
C TRP A 130 9.97 -6.60 -26.61
N ARG A 131 11.25 -7.01 -26.54
CA ARG A 131 11.64 -8.24 -25.84
C ARG A 131 11.41 -8.11 -24.33
N ALA A 132 11.85 -7.01 -23.71
CA ALA A 132 11.63 -6.73 -22.30
C ALA A 132 10.14 -6.72 -21.96
N LEU A 133 9.30 -6.08 -22.80
CA LEU A 133 7.85 -6.06 -22.61
C LEU A 133 7.22 -7.46 -22.63
N ARG A 134 7.67 -8.36 -23.53
CA ARG A 134 7.21 -9.75 -23.57
C ARG A 134 7.63 -10.53 -22.32
N VAL A 135 8.88 -10.35 -21.89
CA VAL A 135 9.39 -11.01 -20.67
C VAL A 135 8.61 -10.52 -19.45
N TRP A 136 8.42 -9.20 -19.32
CA TRP A 136 7.61 -8.60 -18.26
C TRP A 136 6.19 -9.18 -18.24
N THR A 137 5.52 -9.24 -19.39
CA THR A 137 4.17 -9.83 -19.48
C THR A 137 4.15 -11.29 -19.02
N ALA A 138 5.18 -12.07 -19.35
CA ALA A 138 5.30 -13.46 -18.89
C ALA A 138 5.57 -13.56 -17.38
N VAL A 139 6.35 -12.64 -16.80
CA VAL A 139 6.60 -12.56 -15.35
C VAL A 139 5.32 -12.21 -14.60
N VAL A 140 4.54 -11.24 -15.09
CA VAL A 140 3.22 -10.91 -14.50
C VAL A 140 2.30 -12.13 -14.52
N GLN A 141 2.21 -12.85 -15.64
CA GLN A 141 1.44 -14.08 -15.73
C GLN A 141 1.91 -15.17 -14.75
N ARG A 142 3.22 -15.39 -14.61
CA ARG A 142 3.78 -16.34 -13.64
C ARG A 142 3.47 -15.93 -12.20
N SER A 143 3.60 -14.64 -11.87
CA SER A 143 3.26 -14.10 -10.56
C SER A 143 1.79 -14.34 -10.23
N ASP A 144 0.88 -14.10 -11.16
CA ASP A 144 -0.55 -14.32 -10.95
C ASP A 144 -0.89 -15.82 -10.85
N GLN A 145 -0.23 -16.69 -11.63
CA GLN A 145 -0.37 -18.14 -11.51
C GLN A 145 0.11 -18.66 -10.15
N ALA A 146 1.26 -18.18 -9.66
CA ALA A 146 1.79 -18.54 -8.35
C ALA A 146 0.87 -18.07 -7.22
N LEU A 147 0.30 -16.86 -7.32
CA LEU A 147 -0.71 -16.38 -6.38
C LEU A 147 -2.00 -17.21 -6.44
N ALA A 148 -2.49 -17.56 -7.63
CA ALA A 148 -3.67 -18.41 -7.77
C ALA A 148 -3.45 -19.81 -7.17
N ALA A 149 -2.27 -20.40 -7.39
CA ALA A 149 -1.89 -21.67 -6.76
C ALA A 149 -1.81 -21.54 -5.23
N TYR A 150 -1.21 -20.46 -4.73
CA TYR A 150 -1.16 -20.18 -3.29
C TYR A 150 -2.56 -20.07 -2.69
N ARG A 151 -3.45 -19.29 -3.34
CA ARG A 151 -4.85 -19.11 -2.93
C ARG A 151 -5.61 -20.44 -2.92
N ALA A 152 -5.37 -21.31 -3.90
CA ALA A 152 -6.00 -22.63 -3.97
C ALA A 152 -5.49 -23.60 -2.89
N ALA A 153 -4.23 -23.45 -2.45
CA ALA A 153 -3.65 -24.21 -1.35
C ALA A 153 -3.96 -23.65 0.04
N ALA A 154 -4.46 -22.41 0.11
CA ALA A 154 -4.86 -21.77 1.36
C ALA A 154 -6.20 -22.35 1.91
N PRO A 155 -6.45 -22.24 3.22
CA PRO A 155 -7.68 -22.70 3.86
C PRO A 155 -8.92 -22.04 3.25
N SER A 156 -10.04 -22.75 3.15
CA SER A 156 -11.28 -22.13 2.68
C SER A 156 -11.73 -20.96 3.57
N ALA A 157 -12.45 -19.99 2.99
CA ALA A 157 -13.05 -18.90 3.76
C ALA A 157 -13.88 -19.39 4.95
N THR A 158 -14.76 -20.37 4.68
CA THR A 158 -15.65 -20.94 5.69
C THR A 158 -14.84 -21.53 6.85
N ALA A 159 -13.78 -22.30 6.55
CA ALA A 159 -12.91 -22.83 7.58
C ALA A 159 -12.24 -21.71 8.40
N THR A 160 -11.71 -20.68 7.72
CA THR A 160 -11.03 -19.55 8.38
C THR A 160 -11.98 -18.75 9.27
N ILE A 161 -13.20 -18.49 8.80
CA ILE A 161 -14.23 -17.74 9.52
C ILE A 161 -14.72 -18.54 10.73
N SER A 162 -15.02 -19.83 10.58
CA SER A 162 -15.43 -20.68 11.70
C SER A 162 -14.34 -20.82 12.75
N VAL A 163 -13.07 -20.95 12.33
CA VAL A 163 -11.91 -20.95 13.24
C VAL A 163 -11.78 -19.61 13.98
N THR A 164 -11.88 -18.49 13.27
CA THR A 164 -11.83 -17.15 13.89
C THR A 164 -13.01 -16.93 14.85
N ALA A 165 -14.21 -17.39 14.48
CA ALA A 165 -15.40 -17.31 15.32
C ALA A 165 -15.24 -18.08 16.64
N ALA A 166 -14.72 -19.31 16.58
CA ALA A 166 -14.39 -20.09 17.76
C ALA A 166 -13.34 -19.38 18.64
N CYS A 167 -12.29 -18.83 18.03
CA CYS A 167 -11.27 -18.07 18.75
C CYS A 167 -11.84 -16.84 19.47
N ASP A 168 -12.71 -16.07 18.83
CA ASP A 168 -13.29 -14.87 19.42
C ASP A 168 -14.31 -15.22 20.51
N ALA A 169 -15.10 -16.29 20.35
CA ALA A 169 -16.01 -16.79 21.37
C ALA A 169 -15.25 -17.22 22.64
N VAL A 170 -14.12 -17.92 22.49
CA VAL A 170 -13.27 -18.29 23.63
C VAL A 170 -12.55 -17.08 24.22
N ALA A 171 -12.08 -16.13 23.40
CA ALA A 171 -11.41 -14.91 23.85
C ALA A 171 -12.35 -13.96 24.62
N ALA A 172 -13.66 -13.98 24.33
CA ALA A 172 -14.65 -13.20 25.07
C ALA A 172 -14.75 -13.62 26.55
N ASP A 173 -14.35 -14.84 26.89
CA ASP A 173 -14.24 -15.27 28.28
C ASP A 173 -13.01 -14.66 28.95
N ARG A 174 -13.24 -13.63 29.78
CA ARG A 174 -12.21 -12.93 30.55
C ARG A 174 -11.29 -13.87 31.33
N LYS A 175 -11.78 -15.06 31.73
CA LYS A 175 -11.02 -16.05 32.47
C LYS A 175 -9.82 -16.59 31.68
N VAL A 176 -9.93 -16.73 30.35
CA VAL A 176 -8.83 -17.20 29.49
C VAL A 176 -7.64 -16.24 29.57
N HIS A 177 -7.90 -14.94 29.50
CA HIS A 177 -6.88 -13.90 29.62
C HIS A 177 -6.35 -13.73 31.05
N GLU A 178 -7.15 -13.99 32.08
CA GLU A 178 -6.69 -13.99 33.47
C GLU A 178 -5.74 -15.17 33.75
N GLU A 179 -6.10 -16.38 33.32
CA GLU A 179 -5.30 -17.59 33.47
C GLU A 179 -3.98 -17.51 32.70
N SER A 180 -4.03 -17.02 31.46
CA SER A 180 -2.85 -16.80 30.62
C SER A 180 -1.90 -15.76 31.21
N ARG A 181 -2.41 -14.63 31.71
CA ARG A 181 -1.61 -13.61 32.43
C ARG A 181 -1.04 -14.14 33.75
N ALA A 182 -1.80 -14.92 34.51
CA ALA A 182 -1.34 -15.49 35.78
C ALA A 182 -0.10 -16.38 35.57
N LEU A 183 -0.13 -17.26 34.58
CA LEU A 183 1.04 -18.08 34.24
C LEU A 183 2.21 -17.25 33.66
N GLY A 184 1.93 -16.20 32.90
CA GLY A 184 2.96 -15.25 32.47
C GLY A 184 3.69 -14.60 33.65
N ALA A 185 2.96 -14.22 34.70
CA ALA A 185 3.52 -13.63 35.91
C ALA A 185 4.49 -14.58 36.64
N VAL A 186 4.25 -15.90 36.63
CA VAL A 186 5.14 -16.93 37.18
C VAL A 186 6.55 -16.87 36.56
N LEU A 187 6.64 -16.48 35.29
CA LEU A 187 7.89 -16.30 34.55
C LEU A 187 8.54 -14.92 34.75
N GLY A 188 7.89 -14.02 35.50
CA GLY A 188 8.32 -12.62 35.68
C GLY A 188 7.92 -11.67 34.54
N VAL A 189 6.86 -11.99 33.77
CA VAL A 189 6.31 -11.11 32.73
C VAL A 189 5.64 -9.91 33.40
N GLY A 190 6.32 -8.76 33.41
CA GLY A 190 5.85 -7.52 34.06
C GLY A 190 6.93 -6.44 34.26
N TYR A 191 8.21 -6.80 34.21
CA TYR A 191 9.33 -5.86 34.37
C TYR A 191 10.34 -5.96 33.21
N GLY A 192 10.19 -5.15 32.15
CA GLY A 192 11.28 -4.80 31.21
C GLY A 192 11.71 -5.82 30.13
N TYR A 193 12.15 -5.30 28.98
CA TYR A 193 12.75 -6.04 27.85
C TYR A 193 14.03 -6.80 28.29
N GLY A 194 14.15 -8.08 27.94
CA GLY A 194 15.37 -8.86 28.19
C GLY A 194 15.33 -10.28 27.61
N TYR A 195 16.48 -10.74 27.12
CA TYR A 195 16.70 -12.06 26.52
C TYR A 195 16.24 -13.23 27.42
N GLY A 196 15.62 -14.24 26.81
CA GLY A 196 15.18 -15.47 27.49
C GLY A 196 13.74 -15.45 28.03
N ARG A 197 12.91 -14.47 27.63
CA ARG A 197 11.47 -14.47 27.86
C ARG A 197 10.73 -15.04 26.65
N PRO A 198 9.62 -15.78 26.85
CA PRO A 198 8.73 -16.09 25.74
C PRO A 198 8.28 -14.80 25.07
N SER A 199 8.29 -14.77 23.75
CA SER A 199 7.93 -13.57 22.97
C SER A 199 6.43 -13.25 22.99
N LEU A 200 5.59 -14.18 23.44
CA LEU A 200 4.13 -14.10 23.38
C LEU A 200 3.47 -14.68 24.65
N GLU A 201 2.28 -14.15 24.95
CA GLU A 201 1.38 -14.67 25.99
C GLU A 201 0.89 -16.09 25.63
N LEU A 202 0.60 -16.93 26.64
CA LEU A 202 0.23 -18.34 26.43
C LEU A 202 -1.00 -18.47 25.52
N TRP A 203 -2.08 -17.73 25.82
CA TRP A 203 -3.28 -17.73 24.99
C TRP A 203 -3.01 -17.33 23.54
N THR A 204 -2.22 -16.27 23.31
CA THR A 204 -1.87 -15.81 21.95
C THR A 204 -1.16 -16.89 21.14
N MET A 205 -0.26 -17.65 21.78
CA MET A 205 0.40 -18.79 21.11
C MET A 205 -0.57 -19.93 20.82
N VAL A 206 -1.41 -20.32 21.80
CA VAL A 206 -2.39 -21.40 21.63
C VAL A 206 -3.36 -21.06 20.51
N ARG A 207 -3.95 -19.86 20.54
CA ARG A 207 -4.83 -19.35 19.48
C ARG A 207 -4.14 -19.44 18.12
N ALA A 208 -2.93 -18.88 17.99
CA ALA A 208 -2.23 -18.85 16.71
C ALA A 208 -1.86 -20.24 16.18
N ALA A 209 -1.46 -21.16 17.06
CA ALA A 209 -1.08 -22.52 16.69
C ALA A 209 -2.30 -23.38 16.35
N TRP A 210 -3.36 -23.32 17.17
CA TRP A 210 -4.59 -24.05 16.94
C TRP A 210 -5.27 -23.59 15.65
N SER A 211 -5.43 -22.27 15.44
CA SER A 211 -6.02 -21.74 14.20
C SER A 211 -5.27 -22.22 12.97
N MET A 212 -3.93 -22.13 12.99
CA MET A 212 -3.07 -22.57 11.89
C MET A 212 -3.21 -24.07 11.59
N ALA A 213 -3.29 -24.93 12.61
CA ALA A 213 -3.47 -26.37 12.42
C ALA A 213 -4.86 -26.69 11.83
N ARG A 214 -5.92 -26.06 12.35
CA ARG A 214 -7.29 -26.26 11.85
C ARG A 214 -7.48 -25.74 10.42
N GLU A 215 -6.89 -24.60 10.13
CA GLU A 215 -6.83 -24.01 8.79
C GLU A 215 -6.17 -24.97 7.79
N GLN A 216 -5.15 -25.72 8.21
CA GLN A 216 -4.49 -26.75 7.39
C GLN A 216 -5.24 -28.08 7.33
N GLY A 217 -6.47 -28.15 7.86
CA GLY A 217 -7.29 -29.36 7.85
C GLY A 217 -6.87 -30.44 8.85
N GLN A 218 -6.05 -30.11 9.85
CA GLN A 218 -5.80 -31.03 10.96
C GLN A 218 -7.08 -31.25 11.77
N ASP A 219 -7.25 -32.47 12.28
CA ASP A 219 -8.33 -32.78 13.21
C ASP A 219 -8.06 -32.19 14.61
N ALA A 220 -9.01 -32.39 15.54
CA ALA A 220 -8.90 -31.88 16.91
C ALA A 220 -7.64 -32.38 17.64
N GLY A 221 -7.24 -33.63 17.39
CA GLY A 221 -6.04 -34.22 17.99
C GLY A 221 -4.77 -33.58 17.43
N GLY A 222 -4.66 -33.50 16.10
CA GLY A 222 -3.53 -32.85 15.43
C GLY A 222 -3.38 -31.38 15.79
N ALA A 223 -4.50 -30.65 15.95
CA ALA A 223 -4.47 -29.25 16.38
C ALA A 223 -3.99 -29.07 17.82
N LEU A 224 -4.42 -29.94 18.74
CA LEU A 224 -3.93 -29.96 20.12
C LEU A 224 -2.44 -30.31 20.18
N ASP A 225 -2.00 -31.33 19.44
CA ASP A 225 -0.60 -31.76 19.40
C ASP A 225 0.29 -30.65 18.87
N TYR A 226 -0.14 -29.98 17.80
CA TYR A 226 0.59 -28.85 17.22
C TYR A 226 0.67 -27.65 18.18
N ALA A 227 -0.45 -27.27 18.81
CA ALA A 227 -0.47 -26.20 19.81
C ALA A 227 0.44 -26.54 21.01
N SER A 228 0.38 -27.77 21.50
CA SER A 228 1.24 -28.26 22.58
C SER A 228 2.71 -28.25 22.18
N ALA A 229 3.06 -28.63 20.95
CA ALA A 229 4.43 -28.60 20.45
C ALA A 229 4.98 -27.17 20.36
N VAL A 230 4.18 -26.22 19.86
CA VAL A 230 4.55 -24.80 19.79
C VAL A 230 4.79 -24.23 21.19
N VAL A 231 3.87 -24.46 22.12
CA VAL A 231 4.03 -24.00 23.51
C VAL A 231 5.20 -24.69 24.19
N THR A 232 5.42 -25.99 23.98
CA THR A 232 6.58 -26.71 24.53
C THR A 232 7.90 -26.11 24.04
N ARG A 233 7.98 -25.71 22.77
CA ARG A 233 9.19 -25.08 22.21
C ARG A 233 9.53 -23.77 22.91
N GLU A 234 8.52 -22.93 23.17
CA GLU A 234 8.70 -21.60 23.76
C GLU A 234 8.77 -21.62 25.30
N TRP A 235 7.88 -22.37 25.95
CA TRP A 235 7.68 -22.39 27.40
C TRP A 235 8.24 -23.64 28.08
N GLY A 236 8.53 -24.71 27.34
CA GLY A 236 9.03 -25.98 27.90
C GLY A 236 10.41 -25.89 28.54
N LYS A 237 11.17 -24.82 28.28
CA LYS A 237 12.46 -24.52 28.93
C LYS A 237 12.39 -23.33 29.89
N ALA A 238 11.21 -22.74 30.07
CA ALA A 238 11.04 -21.58 30.92
C ALA A 238 11.20 -21.96 32.40
N ARG A 239 11.87 -21.11 33.16
CA ARG A 239 12.12 -21.30 34.59
C ARG A 239 11.12 -20.48 35.40
N VAL A 240 10.54 -21.10 36.43
CA VAL A 240 9.67 -20.39 37.38
C VAL A 240 10.50 -19.37 38.16
N ARG A 241 10.08 -18.11 38.12
CA ARG A 241 10.75 -16.99 38.83
C ARG A 241 9.97 -16.54 40.05
N ASP A 242 8.64 -16.64 40.01
CA ASP A 242 7.77 -16.29 41.13
C ASP A 242 6.81 -17.45 41.42
N VAL A 243 7.12 -18.20 42.49
CA VAL A 243 6.30 -19.34 42.95
C VAL A 243 4.98 -18.85 43.56
N SER A 244 4.93 -17.63 44.10
CA SER A 244 3.71 -17.07 44.70
C SER A 244 2.65 -16.68 43.66
N ALA A 245 3.07 -16.50 42.41
CA ALA A 245 2.20 -16.24 41.27
C ALA A 245 1.58 -17.51 40.66
N LEU A 246 1.94 -18.71 41.13
CA LEU A 246 1.35 -19.95 40.62
C LEU A 246 -0.16 -19.98 40.91
N PRO A 247 -1.00 -20.23 39.90
CA PRO A 247 -2.43 -20.43 40.08
C PRO A 247 -2.76 -21.47 41.18
N LEU A 248 -3.74 -21.13 42.02
CA LEU A 248 -4.28 -22.01 43.07
C LEU A 248 -5.66 -22.55 42.66
N PRO A 249 -6.02 -23.78 43.09
CA PRO A 249 -5.21 -24.73 43.87
C PRO A 249 -4.13 -25.43 43.00
N ALA A 250 -3.06 -25.90 43.64
CA ALA A 250 -2.04 -26.70 42.97
C ALA A 250 -2.62 -28.03 42.45
N MET A 251 -2.17 -28.46 41.27
CA MET A 251 -2.66 -29.65 40.58
C MET A 251 -1.72 -30.86 40.69
N THR A 252 -0.44 -30.63 41.05
CA THR A 252 0.54 -31.67 41.32
C THR A 252 0.82 -31.82 42.81
N TYR A 253 1.21 -33.03 43.22
CA TYR A 253 1.62 -33.28 44.60
C TYR A 253 2.95 -32.59 44.92
N SER A 254 3.05 -31.94 46.07
CA SER A 254 4.27 -31.26 46.51
C SER A 254 5.40 -32.20 46.96
N ALA A 255 5.07 -33.46 47.29
CA ALA A 255 6.03 -34.48 47.71
C ALA A 255 6.67 -35.20 46.51
N GLY A 256 7.94 -35.61 46.66
CA GLY A 256 8.66 -36.41 45.65
C GLY A 256 9.55 -35.61 44.69
N HIS A 257 9.58 -34.27 44.82
CA HIS A 257 10.49 -33.42 44.06
C HIS A 257 11.78 -33.14 44.84
N ALA A 258 12.90 -32.98 44.12
CA ALA A 258 14.21 -32.74 44.72
C ALA A 258 14.33 -31.40 45.47
N SER A 259 13.45 -30.44 45.16
CA SER A 259 13.39 -29.13 45.80
C SER A 259 12.03 -28.46 45.57
N PRO A 260 11.68 -27.41 46.35
CA PRO A 260 10.49 -26.61 46.08
C PRO A 260 10.49 -25.96 44.70
N ALA A 261 11.68 -25.59 44.17
CA ALA A 261 11.81 -25.05 42.83
C ALA A 261 11.51 -26.12 41.76
N ALA A 262 11.99 -27.35 41.94
CA ALA A 262 11.69 -28.46 41.04
C ALA A 262 10.21 -28.85 41.05
N TRP A 263 9.54 -28.74 42.21
CA TRP A 263 8.09 -28.87 42.29
C TRP A 263 7.39 -27.72 41.55
N ALA A 264 7.79 -26.47 41.79
CA ALA A 264 7.17 -25.30 41.15
C ALA A 264 7.28 -25.35 39.61
N GLU A 265 8.41 -25.80 39.07
CA GLU A 265 8.58 -26.04 37.64
C GLU A 265 7.66 -27.15 37.14
N ALA A 266 7.58 -28.28 37.84
CA ALA A 266 6.68 -29.37 37.46
C ALA A 266 5.20 -28.95 37.50
N GLU A 267 4.80 -28.20 38.54
CA GLU A 267 3.47 -27.60 38.65
C GLU A 267 3.21 -26.66 37.48
N PHE A 268 4.11 -25.70 37.22
CA PHE A 268 4.00 -24.78 36.10
C PHE A 268 3.83 -25.51 34.76
N HIS A 269 4.65 -26.54 34.50
CA HIS A 269 4.53 -27.37 33.31
C HIS A 269 3.18 -28.07 33.21
N HIS A 270 2.74 -28.69 34.30
CA HIS A 270 1.44 -29.34 34.36
C HIS A 270 0.29 -28.36 34.10
N GLN A 271 0.35 -27.16 34.69
CA GLN A 271 -0.70 -26.15 34.57
C GLN A 271 -0.85 -25.62 33.15
N TRP A 272 0.24 -25.23 32.49
CA TRP A 272 0.10 -24.73 31.11
C TRP A 272 -0.32 -25.85 30.16
N HIS A 273 0.16 -27.10 30.34
CA HIS A 273 -0.33 -28.24 29.55
C HIS A 273 -1.84 -28.44 29.72
N PHE A 274 -2.33 -28.40 30.96
CA PHE A 274 -3.76 -28.50 31.27
C PHE A 274 -4.58 -27.36 30.63
N PHE A 275 -4.08 -26.13 30.67
CA PHE A 275 -4.76 -25.00 30.04
C PHE A 275 -4.78 -25.10 28.52
N VAL A 276 -3.68 -25.49 27.89
CA VAL A 276 -3.63 -25.73 26.43
C VAL A 276 -4.69 -26.77 26.04
N GLN A 277 -4.72 -27.92 26.71
CA GLN A 277 -5.72 -28.97 26.45
C GLN A 277 -7.15 -28.47 26.60
N ARG A 278 -7.44 -27.80 27.72
CA ARG A 278 -8.80 -27.32 28.02
C ARG A 278 -9.24 -26.20 27.07
N TRP A 279 -8.36 -25.26 26.72
CA TRP A 279 -8.70 -24.19 25.77
C TRP A 279 -8.86 -24.74 24.35
N CYS A 280 -8.02 -25.68 23.90
CA CYS A 280 -8.22 -26.38 22.64
C CYS A 280 -9.56 -27.13 22.62
N ALA A 281 -9.92 -27.85 23.69
CA ALA A 281 -11.22 -28.53 23.77
C ALA A 281 -12.41 -27.55 23.70
N ARG A 282 -12.29 -26.37 24.29
CA ARG A 282 -13.30 -25.30 24.15
C ARG A 282 -13.37 -24.76 22.74
N LEU A 283 -12.22 -24.50 22.11
CA LEU A 283 -12.14 -24.04 20.72
C LEU A 283 -12.82 -25.05 19.76
N GLU A 284 -12.60 -26.36 19.97
CA GLU A 284 -13.28 -27.40 19.19
C GLU A 284 -14.80 -27.44 19.45
N ALA A 285 -15.24 -27.22 20.68
CA ALA A 285 -16.67 -27.17 21.01
C ALA A 285 -17.37 -25.96 20.34
N GLU A 286 -16.73 -24.79 20.35
CA GLU A 286 -17.23 -23.60 19.65
C GLU A 286 -17.21 -23.80 18.13
N LEU A 287 -16.15 -24.41 17.59
CA LEU A 287 -16.03 -24.70 16.16
C LEU A 287 -17.14 -25.64 15.68
N ALA A 288 -17.48 -26.67 16.46
CA ALA A 288 -18.56 -27.60 16.15
C ALA A 288 -19.96 -26.96 16.18
N GLY A 289 -20.12 -25.86 16.93
CA GLY A 289 -21.37 -25.10 17.02
C GLY A 289 -21.55 -24.03 15.93
N ALA A 290 -20.53 -23.77 15.11
CA ALA A 290 -20.58 -22.74 14.08
C ALA A 290 -21.55 -23.13 12.94
N SER A 291 -22.60 -22.33 12.72
CA SER A 291 -23.52 -22.51 11.60
C SER A 291 -22.89 -22.04 10.29
N GLN A 292 -23.14 -22.76 9.20
CA GLN A 292 -22.84 -22.28 7.85
C GLN A 292 -23.76 -21.09 7.54
N GLY A 293 -23.16 -19.92 7.33
CA GLY A 293 -23.91 -18.73 6.95
C GLY A 293 -24.39 -18.77 5.49
N SER A 294 -25.07 -17.72 5.07
CA SER A 294 -25.64 -17.56 3.73
C SER A 294 -24.53 -17.39 2.67
N ASP A 295 -24.51 -18.24 1.63
CA ASP A 295 -23.58 -18.14 0.49
C ASP A 295 -23.95 -17.01 -0.49
N LYS A 296 -25.03 -16.27 -0.23
CA LYS A 296 -25.40 -15.12 -1.05
C LYS A 296 -24.26 -14.13 -1.09
N GLN A 297 -23.94 -13.63 -2.28
CA GLN A 297 -22.85 -12.68 -2.44
C GLN A 297 -23.31 -11.26 -2.08
N GLN A 298 -22.41 -10.42 -1.60
CA GLN A 298 -22.60 -8.99 -1.41
C GLN A 298 -21.30 -8.24 -1.72
N LEU A 299 -21.42 -6.95 -2.06
CA LEU A 299 -20.25 -6.09 -2.19
C LEU A 299 -19.75 -5.65 -0.80
N LEU A 300 -18.45 -5.60 -0.62
CA LEU A 300 -17.80 -5.09 0.58
C LEU A 300 -16.68 -4.12 0.20
N LEU A 301 -16.78 -2.86 0.63
CA LEU A 301 -15.65 -1.94 0.57
C LEU A 301 -14.67 -2.28 1.69
N VAL A 302 -13.42 -2.53 1.31
CA VAL A 302 -12.31 -2.81 2.23
C VAL A 302 -11.29 -1.69 2.11
N CYS A 303 -11.20 -0.87 3.15
CA CYS A 303 -10.20 0.18 3.27
C CYS A 303 -8.96 -0.35 4.00
N GLY A 304 -7.79 0.14 3.61
CA GLY A 304 -6.54 -0.35 4.15
C GLY A 304 -6.06 -1.61 3.44
N TRP A 305 -6.28 -1.70 2.14
CA TRP A 305 -5.91 -2.82 1.29
C TRP A 305 -4.48 -2.68 0.75
N PRO A 306 -3.71 -3.78 0.63
CA PRO A 306 -4.02 -5.14 1.08
C PRO A 306 -3.86 -5.28 2.60
N LEU A 307 -4.63 -6.17 3.22
CA LEU A 307 -4.72 -6.35 4.68
C LEU A 307 -3.46 -7.04 5.26
N THR A 308 -2.36 -6.30 5.38
CA THR A 308 -1.02 -6.80 5.75
C THR A 308 -0.56 -6.38 7.14
N GLY A 309 -1.28 -5.47 7.80
CA GLY A 309 -0.93 -4.94 9.11
C GLY A 309 -1.06 -5.98 10.25
N PRO A 310 -0.44 -5.73 11.41
CA PRO A 310 -0.55 -6.62 12.58
C PRO A 310 -2.00 -6.85 13.05
N HIS A 311 -2.86 -5.84 12.88
CA HIS A 311 -4.28 -5.88 13.24
C HIS A 311 -5.18 -6.48 12.14
N ASP A 312 -4.59 -6.86 11.01
CA ASP A 312 -5.33 -7.26 9.81
C ASP A 312 -5.39 -8.77 9.66
N ARG A 313 -4.71 -9.51 10.54
CA ARG A 313 -4.54 -10.96 10.46
C ARG A 313 -5.87 -11.70 10.31
N ASP A 314 -6.87 -11.29 11.09
CA ASP A 314 -8.19 -11.93 11.14
C ASP A 314 -9.11 -11.47 9.99
N LEU A 315 -8.74 -10.41 9.26
CA LEU A 315 -9.43 -9.94 8.06
C LEU A 315 -8.72 -10.37 6.76
N ALA A 316 -7.48 -10.86 6.84
CA ALA A 316 -6.66 -11.18 5.69
C ALA A 316 -7.27 -12.25 4.78
N PHE A 317 -8.19 -13.08 5.28
CA PHE A 317 -8.93 -14.05 4.48
C PHE A 317 -9.76 -13.38 3.38
N LEU A 318 -10.12 -12.11 3.51
CA LEU A 318 -10.80 -11.35 2.48
C LEU A 318 -9.97 -11.24 1.18
N ALA A 319 -8.65 -11.39 1.26
CA ALA A 319 -7.75 -11.47 0.11
C ALA A 319 -8.11 -12.58 -0.89
N GLN A 320 -8.86 -13.59 -0.44
CA GLN A 320 -9.34 -14.66 -1.29
C GLN A 320 -10.51 -14.28 -2.18
N TYR A 321 -11.12 -13.12 -2.02
CA TYR A 321 -12.30 -12.77 -2.79
C TYR A 321 -11.94 -11.93 -4.01
N GLU A 322 -12.82 -11.97 -5.00
CA GLU A 322 -12.61 -11.24 -6.24
C GLU A 322 -12.74 -9.73 -6.01
N GLN A 323 -11.75 -8.98 -6.48
CA GLN A 323 -11.80 -7.53 -6.49
C GLN A 323 -12.68 -7.05 -7.65
N ILE A 324 -13.70 -6.25 -7.35
CA ILE A 324 -14.59 -5.62 -8.32
C ILE A 324 -14.16 -4.16 -8.52
N GLY A 325 -13.73 -3.83 -9.73
CA GLY A 325 -13.30 -2.47 -10.08
C GLY A 325 -11.86 -2.13 -9.65
N PRO A 326 -11.47 -0.85 -9.77
CA PRO A 326 -10.09 -0.41 -9.50
C PRO A 326 -9.79 -0.32 -8.00
N ARG A 327 -8.50 -0.19 -7.69
CA ARG A 327 -8.05 0.27 -6.37
C ARG A 327 -8.06 1.79 -6.35
N VAL A 328 -8.47 2.37 -5.23
CA VAL A 328 -8.51 3.82 -5.05
C VAL A 328 -7.74 4.22 -3.80
N PRO A 329 -7.13 5.41 -3.76
CA PRO A 329 -6.37 5.84 -2.59
C PRO A 329 -7.24 5.96 -1.35
N TRP A 330 -6.73 5.57 -0.17
CA TRP A 330 -7.42 5.69 1.10
C TRP A 330 -6.56 6.38 2.17
N GLY A 331 -7.17 7.36 2.85
CA GLY A 331 -6.47 8.31 3.72
C GLY A 331 -6.40 7.95 5.19
N GLY A 332 -6.85 6.75 5.58
CA GLY A 332 -6.89 6.33 6.99
C GLY A 332 -5.54 5.91 7.55
N ALA A 333 -4.49 6.69 7.25
CA ALA A 333 -3.08 6.40 7.51
C ALA A 333 -2.71 6.28 9.01
N ASP A 334 -3.61 6.63 9.94
CA ASP A 334 -3.35 6.54 11.38
C ASP A 334 -3.09 5.10 11.90
N GLN A 335 -3.21 4.04 11.06
CA GLN A 335 -3.18 2.66 11.53
C GLN A 335 -2.09 1.75 10.94
N ARG A 336 -1.29 2.21 9.97
CA ARG A 336 -0.15 1.42 9.46
C ARG A 336 1.16 1.93 10.03
N TYR A 337 1.30 1.79 11.35
CA TYR A 337 2.60 2.03 11.98
C TYR A 337 3.57 0.92 11.60
N ASN A 338 4.53 1.22 10.74
CA ASN A 338 5.75 0.44 10.65
C ASN A 338 6.64 0.80 11.85
N PRO A 339 7.20 -0.16 12.62
CA PRO A 339 8.19 0.12 13.67
C PRO A 339 9.42 0.93 13.19
N TYR A 340 9.62 1.08 11.88
CA TYR A 340 10.65 1.91 11.26
C TYR A 340 10.20 3.33 10.86
N GLY A 341 8.95 3.72 11.15
CA GLY A 341 8.46 5.09 10.96
C GLY A 341 7.96 5.45 9.55
N GLU A 342 7.88 4.50 8.62
CA GLU A 342 7.31 4.71 7.28
C GLU A 342 5.81 4.38 7.27
N SER A 343 4.97 5.35 6.90
CA SER A 343 3.56 5.12 6.59
C SER A 343 3.49 4.37 5.26
N LEU A 344 2.98 3.13 5.27
CA LEU A 344 2.75 2.39 4.04
C LEU A 344 1.47 2.91 3.38
N PRO A 345 1.50 3.29 2.09
CA PRO A 345 0.30 3.69 1.37
C PRO A 345 -0.73 2.57 1.43
N ALA A 346 -1.99 2.95 1.59
CA ALA A 346 -3.08 2.02 1.80
C ALA A 346 -4.22 2.39 0.85
N ASP A 347 -4.71 1.40 0.11
CA ASP A 347 -5.78 1.60 -0.85
C ASP A 347 -7.14 1.21 -0.23
N ALA A 348 -8.21 1.56 -0.92
CA ALA A 348 -9.51 0.93 -0.76
C ALA A 348 -9.85 0.12 -2.01
N VAL A 349 -10.50 -1.02 -1.80
CA VAL A 349 -10.99 -1.91 -2.86
C VAL A 349 -12.41 -2.35 -2.56
N VAL A 350 -13.17 -2.72 -3.58
CA VAL A 350 -14.45 -3.41 -3.40
C VAL A 350 -14.25 -4.88 -3.73
N LEU A 351 -14.76 -5.75 -2.87
CA LEU A 351 -14.73 -7.19 -3.02
C LEU A 351 -16.15 -7.73 -3.20
N ALA A 352 -16.30 -8.79 -3.99
CA ALA A 352 -17.51 -9.62 -3.97
C ALA A 352 -17.30 -10.76 -2.98
N VAL A 353 -18.04 -10.73 -1.87
CA VAL A 353 -17.87 -11.67 -0.75
C VAL A 353 -19.19 -12.34 -0.39
N PRO A 354 -19.18 -13.59 0.11
CA PRO A 354 -20.35 -14.17 0.75
C PRO A 354 -20.85 -13.32 1.92
N GLU A 355 -22.16 -13.33 2.15
CA GLU A 355 -22.84 -12.53 3.16
C GLU A 355 -22.24 -12.78 4.54
N PHE A 356 -22.07 -14.06 4.89
CA PHE A 356 -21.47 -14.49 6.15
C PHE A 356 -20.03 -13.98 6.37
N ALA A 357 -19.27 -13.83 5.29
CA ALA A 357 -17.89 -13.36 5.34
C ALA A 357 -17.82 -11.85 5.59
N ALA A 358 -18.70 -11.08 4.95
CA ALA A 358 -18.82 -9.65 5.19
C ALA A 358 -19.37 -9.35 6.59
N GLU A 359 -20.41 -10.06 7.05
CA GLU A 359 -20.93 -9.93 8.42
C GLU A 359 -19.83 -10.14 9.45
N ARG A 360 -19.06 -11.22 9.30
CA ARG A 360 -17.94 -11.51 10.21
C ARG A 360 -16.86 -10.44 10.17
N ALA A 361 -16.48 -9.99 8.98
CA ALA A 361 -15.48 -8.95 8.83
C ALA A 361 -15.95 -7.64 9.50
N LEU A 362 -17.21 -7.26 9.32
CA LEU A 362 -17.83 -6.09 9.92
C LEU A 362 -17.87 -6.19 11.45
N GLU A 363 -18.25 -7.35 12.01
CA GLU A 363 -18.20 -7.61 13.45
C GLU A 363 -16.80 -7.41 14.01
N HIS A 364 -15.79 -7.97 13.35
CA HIS A 364 -14.40 -7.83 13.77
C HIS A 364 -13.88 -6.38 13.64
N ALA A 365 -14.38 -5.62 12.66
CA ALA A 365 -14.01 -4.23 12.43
C ALA A 365 -14.87 -3.21 13.18
N THR A 366 -15.75 -3.62 14.11
CA THR A 366 -16.70 -2.72 14.81
C THR A 366 -16.01 -1.52 15.49
N GLY A 367 -14.77 -1.68 15.96
CA GLY A 367 -13.98 -0.60 16.58
C GLY A 367 -13.29 0.35 15.58
N GLN A 368 -13.34 0.06 14.29
CA GLN A 368 -12.59 0.73 13.22
C GLN A 368 -13.56 1.31 12.19
N ARG A 369 -14.30 2.35 12.61
CA ARG A 369 -15.34 3.00 11.79
C ARG A 369 -14.81 3.41 10.41
N GLY A 370 -15.58 3.09 9.37
CA GLY A 370 -15.26 3.44 7.98
C GLY A 370 -14.19 2.56 7.33
N ARG A 371 -13.64 1.57 8.05
CA ARG A 371 -12.67 0.63 7.49
C ARG A 371 -13.31 -0.39 6.56
N LEU A 372 -14.49 -0.88 6.95
CA LEU A 372 -15.31 -1.79 6.14
C LEU A 372 -16.69 -1.18 5.97
N VAL A 373 -17.22 -1.21 4.74
CA VAL A 373 -18.59 -0.73 4.44
C VAL A 373 -19.32 -1.78 3.61
N SER A 374 -20.45 -2.25 4.14
CA SER A 374 -21.32 -3.19 3.43
C SER A 374 -22.00 -2.49 2.24
N GLY A 375 -21.97 -3.16 1.10
CA GLY A 375 -22.64 -2.75 -0.12
C GLY A 375 -23.94 -3.48 -0.37
N GLU A 376 -24.43 -3.35 -1.61
CA GLU A 376 -25.64 -4.05 -2.04
C GLU A 376 -25.42 -5.57 -2.14
N PRO A 377 -26.45 -6.38 -1.83
CA PRO A 377 -26.43 -7.81 -2.09
C PRO A 377 -26.42 -8.07 -3.60
N LEU A 378 -25.69 -9.10 -4.00
CA LEU A 378 -25.58 -9.55 -5.38
C LEU A 378 -26.55 -10.71 -5.64
N THR A 379 -27.15 -10.73 -6.82
CA THR A 379 -27.97 -11.86 -7.30
C THR A 379 -27.08 -12.94 -7.93
N GLU A 380 -27.56 -14.17 -8.06
CA GLU A 380 -26.78 -15.30 -8.62
C GLU A 380 -26.20 -15.01 -10.03
N ASP A 381 -26.91 -14.23 -10.84
CA ASP A 381 -26.49 -13.86 -12.21
C ASP A 381 -25.57 -12.62 -12.27
N SER A 382 -25.15 -12.09 -11.13
CA SER A 382 -24.41 -10.82 -11.05
C SER A 382 -22.93 -10.92 -11.47
N ILE A 383 -22.32 -12.09 -11.34
CA ILE A 383 -20.92 -12.35 -11.70
C ILE A 383 -20.86 -13.58 -12.60
N THR A 384 -20.43 -13.38 -13.84
CA THR A 384 -20.34 -14.45 -14.86
C THR A 384 -18.88 -14.69 -15.24
N PRO A 385 -18.55 -15.78 -15.96
CA PRO A 385 -17.20 -15.99 -16.50
C PRO A 385 -16.70 -14.85 -17.40
N ASP A 386 -17.62 -14.11 -18.02
CA ASP A 386 -17.31 -12.94 -18.87
C ASP A 386 -17.09 -11.65 -18.05
N GLY A 387 -17.25 -11.72 -16.72
CA GLY A 387 -17.05 -10.63 -15.77
C GLY A 387 -18.32 -10.23 -15.01
N PRO A 388 -18.21 -9.26 -14.09
CA PRO A 388 -19.33 -8.70 -13.35
C PRO A 388 -20.28 -7.91 -14.27
N ALA A 389 -21.58 -8.03 -14.02
CA ALA A 389 -22.59 -7.29 -14.76
C ALA A 389 -22.39 -5.76 -14.61
N PRO A 390 -22.78 -4.94 -15.62
CA PRO A 390 -22.60 -3.48 -15.56
C PRO A 390 -23.22 -2.81 -14.32
N ALA A 391 -24.35 -3.34 -13.81
CA ALA A 391 -24.98 -2.84 -12.59
C ALA A 391 -24.10 -3.05 -11.35
N VAL A 392 -23.42 -4.19 -11.24
CA VAL A 392 -22.48 -4.52 -10.15
C VAL A 392 -21.27 -3.61 -10.20
N LEU A 393 -20.73 -3.35 -11.40
CA LEU A 393 -19.67 -2.37 -11.59
C LEU A 393 -20.12 -0.96 -11.19
N GLY A 394 -21.36 -0.58 -11.49
CA GLY A 394 -21.97 0.67 -11.04
C GLY A 394 -22.03 0.78 -9.51
N ALA A 395 -22.52 -0.26 -8.83
CA ALA A 395 -22.60 -0.32 -7.37
C ALA A 395 -21.22 -0.32 -6.71
N ALA A 396 -20.25 -1.06 -7.26
CA ALA A 396 -18.87 -1.06 -6.79
C ALA A 396 -18.22 0.33 -6.93
N ARG A 397 -18.44 1.02 -8.05
CA ARG A 397 -17.98 2.41 -8.23
C ARG A 397 -18.63 3.36 -7.22
N ALA A 398 -19.91 3.19 -6.91
CA ALA A 398 -20.59 4.00 -5.90
C ALA A 398 -19.95 3.81 -4.51
N LEU A 399 -19.62 2.56 -4.14
CA LEU A 399 -18.89 2.27 -2.90
C LEU A 399 -17.47 2.86 -2.90
N LEU A 400 -16.70 2.69 -3.97
CA LEU A 400 -15.36 3.26 -4.10
C LEU A 400 -15.36 4.78 -3.94
N ARG A 401 -16.40 5.47 -4.43
CA ARG A 401 -16.55 6.92 -4.28
C ARG A 401 -16.70 7.38 -2.82
N THR A 402 -17.12 6.50 -1.91
CA THR A 402 -17.13 6.80 -0.48
C THR A 402 -15.72 6.83 0.12
N ALA A 403 -14.76 6.12 -0.48
CA ALA A 403 -13.34 6.17 -0.11
C ALA A 403 -12.59 7.28 -0.86
N PHE A 404 -12.82 7.41 -2.17
CA PHE A 404 -12.18 8.42 -3.01
C PHE A 404 -13.05 8.82 -4.21
N PRO A 405 -13.32 10.13 -4.41
CA PRO A 405 -14.41 10.56 -5.28
C PRO A 405 -14.07 10.50 -6.76
N LEU A 406 -12.79 10.54 -7.13
CA LEU A 406 -12.31 10.60 -8.51
C LEU A 406 -11.80 9.24 -8.98
N LEU A 407 -12.47 8.66 -9.98
CA LEU A 407 -12.08 7.37 -10.58
C LEU A 407 -11.50 7.57 -11.98
N ALA A 408 -10.57 6.70 -12.39
CA ALA A 408 -9.94 6.78 -13.72
C ALA A 408 -10.96 6.55 -14.85
N GLU A 409 -11.97 5.74 -14.59
CA GLU A 409 -13.07 5.41 -15.51
C GLU A 409 -13.95 6.62 -15.82
N ASP A 410 -14.07 7.58 -14.89
CA ASP A 410 -14.83 8.82 -15.12
C ASP A 410 -14.28 9.59 -16.34
N VAL A 411 -12.96 9.53 -16.54
CA VAL A 411 -12.25 10.15 -17.67
C VAL A 411 -12.45 9.35 -18.95
N ALA A 412 -12.51 8.02 -18.87
CA ALA A 412 -12.71 7.17 -20.04
C ALA A 412 -14.11 7.34 -20.65
N GLU A 413 -15.13 7.58 -19.82
CA GLU A 413 -16.52 7.76 -20.25
C GLU A 413 -16.81 9.15 -20.88
N ASP A 414 -15.91 10.12 -20.73
CA ASP A 414 -16.05 11.48 -21.27
C ASP A 414 -15.95 11.54 -22.82
N GLY A 415 -15.52 10.46 -23.46
CA GLY A 415 -15.40 10.36 -24.92
C GLY A 415 -14.14 11.05 -25.48
N ARG A 416 -14.07 11.17 -26.81
CA ARG A 416 -12.81 11.55 -27.52
C ARG A 416 -12.45 13.05 -27.48
N ARG A 417 -13.44 13.94 -27.29
CA ARG A 417 -13.24 15.40 -27.29
C ARG A 417 -14.13 16.08 -26.26
N PRO A 418 -13.97 15.75 -24.98
CA PRO A 418 -14.82 16.30 -23.95
C PRO A 418 -14.62 17.80 -23.78
N ARG A 419 -15.69 18.46 -23.35
CA ARG A 419 -15.71 19.88 -22.99
C ARG A 419 -16.06 20.01 -21.51
N PRO A 420 -15.65 21.11 -20.85
CA PRO A 420 -16.05 21.34 -19.47
C PRO A 420 -17.58 21.38 -19.37
N SER A 421 -18.16 20.75 -18.35
CA SER A 421 -19.59 20.83 -18.08
C SER A 421 -20.02 22.27 -17.79
N GLU A 422 -21.32 22.53 -17.82
CA GLU A 422 -21.87 23.81 -17.36
C GLU A 422 -21.45 24.12 -15.92
N ARG A 423 -21.56 23.15 -15.01
CA ARG A 423 -21.12 23.29 -13.60
C ARG A 423 -19.64 23.67 -13.49
N VAL A 424 -18.75 23.03 -14.27
CA VAL A 424 -17.33 23.40 -14.29
C VAL A 424 -17.14 24.81 -14.82
N ARG A 425 -17.82 25.19 -15.92
CA ARG A 425 -17.73 26.54 -16.49
C ARG A 425 -18.23 27.62 -15.53
N GLU A 426 -19.33 27.38 -14.83
CA GLU A 426 -19.87 28.28 -13.81
C GLU A 426 -18.91 28.44 -12.64
N ALA A 427 -18.37 27.34 -12.12
CA ALA A 427 -17.42 27.38 -11.02
C ALA A 427 -16.12 28.10 -11.42
N ARG A 428 -15.62 27.87 -12.64
CA ARG A 428 -14.47 28.61 -13.19
C ARG A 428 -14.77 30.09 -13.37
N ALA A 429 -15.94 30.45 -13.92
CA ALA A 429 -16.34 31.84 -14.09
C ALA A 429 -16.41 32.56 -12.74
N TRP A 430 -16.96 31.89 -11.72
CA TRP A 430 -17.00 32.39 -10.36
C TRP A 430 -15.60 32.61 -9.77
N LEU A 431 -14.68 31.64 -9.92
CA LEU A 431 -13.29 31.78 -9.47
C LEU A 431 -12.54 32.89 -10.21
N ARG A 432 -12.72 33.02 -11.53
CA ARG A 432 -12.12 34.11 -12.33
C ARG A 432 -12.65 35.47 -11.90
N GLY A 433 -13.95 35.60 -11.64
CA GLY A 433 -14.57 36.84 -11.15
C GLY A 433 -14.02 37.27 -9.77
N ARG A 434 -13.61 36.30 -8.94
CA ARG A 434 -13.01 36.52 -7.62
C ARG A 434 -11.53 36.88 -7.65
N ARG A 435 -10.76 36.41 -8.64
CA ARG A 435 -9.35 36.79 -8.87
C ARG A 435 -9.17 38.31 -8.99
N GLY A 436 -10.23 39.03 -9.37
CA GLY A 436 -10.20 40.46 -9.62
C GLY A 436 -9.26 40.82 -10.77
N SER A 437 -9.06 42.11 -11.00
CA SER A 437 -8.04 42.64 -11.90
C SER A 437 -6.64 42.62 -11.27
N GLN A 438 -6.33 41.62 -10.43
CA GLN A 438 -4.96 41.45 -9.97
C GLN A 438 -4.10 41.15 -11.21
N PRO A 439 -3.12 42.01 -11.52
CA PRO A 439 -2.29 41.81 -12.69
C PRO A 439 -1.59 40.45 -12.56
N ALA A 440 -1.54 39.71 -13.66
CA ALA A 440 -0.57 38.65 -13.81
C ALA A 440 0.80 39.26 -13.43
N VAL A 441 1.35 38.86 -12.29
CA VAL A 441 2.58 39.44 -11.72
C VAL A 441 3.77 39.32 -12.69
N HIS A 442 3.61 38.50 -13.73
CA HIS A 442 4.54 38.37 -14.83
C HIS A 442 4.22 39.30 -16.00
N TRP A 443 4.66 40.57 -15.99
CA TRP A 443 5.01 41.35 -17.20
C TRP A 443 5.95 42.55 -16.92
N ALA A 444 6.67 42.58 -15.78
CA ALA A 444 7.71 43.59 -15.55
C ALA A 444 9.10 43.01 -15.91
N PRO A 445 9.78 43.49 -16.97
CA PRO A 445 11.03 42.89 -17.48
C PRO A 445 12.22 42.96 -16.51
N GLN A 446 12.16 43.78 -15.46
CA GLN A 446 13.35 44.21 -14.72
C GLN A 446 13.71 43.38 -13.48
N ARG A 447 12.91 42.35 -13.12
CA ARG A 447 13.20 41.40 -12.01
C ARG A 447 12.54 40.03 -12.26
N GLN A 448 12.77 39.43 -13.43
CA GLN A 448 12.02 38.24 -13.87
C GLN A 448 12.12 37.04 -12.90
N GLU A 449 13.30 36.77 -12.33
CA GLU A 449 13.50 35.58 -11.48
C GLU A 449 12.90 35.74 -10.09
N ASP A 450 13.21 36.82 -9.36
CA ASP A 450 12.64 37.09 -8.03
C ASP A 450 11.11 37.23 -8.07
N SER A 451 10.57 37.88 -9.10
CA SER A 451 9.12 37.99 -9.30
C SER A 451 8.49 36.65 -9.63
N ARG A 452 9.16 35.79 -10.41
CA ARG A 452 8.67 34.44 -10.73
C ARG A 452 8.70 33.51 -9.51
N TYR A 453 9.76 33.57 -8.71
CA TYR A 453 9.86 32.82 -7.46
C TYR A 453 8.72 33.22 -6.50
N ARG A 454 8.55 34.51 -6.23
CA ARG A 454 7.46 35.00 -5.36
C ARG A 454 6.07 34.66 -5.88
N TRP A 455 5.90 34.62 -7.20
CA TRP A 455 4.64 34.23 -7.83
C TRP A 455 4.33 32.74 -7.68
N LYS A 456 5.34 31.87 -7.82
CA LYS A 456 5.20 30.44 -7.51
C LYS A 456 4.97 30.21 -6.02
N GLU A 457 5.72 30.90 -5.18
CA GLU A 457 5.59 30.81 -3.72
C GLU A 457 4.19 31.25 -3.25
N SER A 458 3.65 32.35 -3.79
CA SER A 458 2.29 32.79 -3.44
C SER A 458 1.22 31.79 -3.88
N PHE A 459 1.42 31.13 -5.02
CA PHE A 459 0.56 30.03 -5.48
C PHE A 459 0.62 28.83 -4.53
N GLU A 460 1.83 28.38 -4.17
CA GLU A 460 2.05 27.28 -3.24
C GLU A 460 1.59 27.57 -1.81
N MET A 461 1.52 28.84 -1.43
CA MET A 461 0.97 29.29 -0.16
C MET A 461 -0.56 29.42 -0.16
N GLY A 462 -1.23 29.18 -1.29
CA GLY A 462 -2.69 29.27 -1.39
C GLY A 462 -3.23 30.67 -1.67
N GLN A 463 -2.36 31.69 -1.85
CA GLN A 463 -2.78 33.09 -1.93
C GLN A 463 -3.59 33.42 -3.18
N TRP A 464 -3.49 32.59 -4.23
CA TRP A 464 -4.29 32.70 -5.44
C TRP A 464 -4.48 31.34 -6.10
N ILE A 465 -5.57 31.20 -6.84
CA ILE A 465 -5.97 29.96 -7.51
C ILE A 465 -5.74 30.04 -9.02
N TRP A 466 -5.09 29.01 -9.56
CA TRP A 466 -5.04 28.79 -11.00
C TRP A 466 -6.38 28.25 -11.49
N VAL A 467 -6.89 28.82 -12.59
CA VAL A 467 -8.18 28.42 -13.19
C VAL A 467 -7.94 28.11 -14.67
N PRO A 468 -8.22 26.88 -15.15
CA PRO A 468 -8.00 26.53 -16.54
C PRO A 468 -8.94 27.28 -17.48
N ASP A 469 -8.53 27.49 -18.74
CA ASP A 469 -9.39 28.05 -19.77
C ASP A 469 -10.51 27.09 -20.18
N ASP A 470 -11.63 27.64 -20.65
CA ASP A 470 -12.75 26.86 -21.20
C ASP A 470 -12.50 26.45 -22.66
N THR A 471 -11.49 27.07 -23.30
CA THR A 471 -11.11 26.82 -24.68
C THR A 471 -9.66 26.36 -24.82
N ALA A 472 -9.38 25.77 -25.97
CA ALA A 472 -8.18 25.03 -26.29
C ALA A 472 -6.86 25.83 -26.38
N GLY A 473 -6.88 27.16 -26.29
CA GLY A 473 -5.73 28.01 -26.63
C GLY A 473 -5.56 29.23 -25.75
N GLY A 474 -6.10 29.21 -24.52
CA GLY A 474 -5.91 30.31 -23.59
C GLY A 474 -4.57 30.24 -22.82
N PRO A 475 -4.24 31.31 -22.09
CA PRO A 475 -2.96 31.47 -21.40
C PRO A 475 -2.80 30.55 -20.18
N ALA A 476 -3.88 30.00 -19.62
CA ALA A 476 -3.83 29.24 -18.37
C ALA A 476 -3.02 27.93 -18.51
N GLY A 477 -3.01 27.32 -19.70
CA GLY A 477 -2.20 26.14 -19.96
C GLY A 477 -0.69 26.41 -19.91
N GLN A 478 -0.27 27.60 -20.34
CA GLN A 478 1.12 28.05 -20.26
C GLN A 478 1.47 28.46 -18.82
N GLU A 479 0.54 29.13 -18.13
CA GLU A 479 0.67 29.48 -16.70
C GLU A 479 0.93 28.23 -15.84
N LEU A 480 0.16 27.16 -16.04
CA LEU A 480 0.34 25.90 -15.30
C LEU A 480 1.68 25.23 -15.62
N ARG A 481 2.11 25.28 -16.87
CA ARG A 481 3.43 24.78 -17.27
C ARG A 481 4.52 25.54 -16.53
N GLU A 482 4.44 26.86 -16.46
CA GLU A 482 5.41 27.68 -15.75
C GLU A 482 5.44 27.42 -14.26
N LEU A 483 4.29 27.11 -13.64
CA LEU A 483 4.20 26.70 -12.23
C LEU A 483 4.89 25.35 -12.00
N THR A 484 4.70 24.39 -12.91
CA THR A 484 5.13 22.98 -12.74
C THR A 484 6.52 22.65 -13.29
N GLU A 485 7.10 23.51 -14.14
CA GLU A 485 8.44 23.33 -14.70
C GLU A 485 9.44 24.38 -14.15
N PRO A 486 10.74 24.05 -14.03
CA PRO A 486 11.34 22.71 -14.21
C PRO A 486 11.06 21.75 -13.05
N TYR A 487 10.58 22.27 -11.92
CA TYR A 487 10.24 21.49 -10.73
C TYR A 487 8.77 21.72 -10.39
N PRO A 488 8.02 20.65 -10.06
CA PRO A 488 6.66 20.77 -9.57
C PRO A 488 6.62 21.43 -8.19
N PRO A 489 5.47 22.00 -7.79
CA PRO A 489 5.25 22.50 -6.43
C PRO A 489 5.64 21.50 -5.35
N HIS A 490 6.33 21.98 -4.31
CA HIS A 490 6.84 21.14 -3.22
C HIS A 490 5.84 20.91 -2.07
N GLY A 491 4.71 21.62 -2.06
CA GLY A 491 3.69 21.55 -1.01
C GLY A 491 2.46 20.71 -1.38
N VAL A 492 1.58 20.51 -0.39
CA VAL A 492 0.24 19.96 -0.62
C VAL A 492 -0.56 20.96 -1.46
N MET A 493 -1.11 20.44 -2.55
CA MET A 493 -1.93 21.16 -3.50
C MET A 493 -3.38 20.75 -3.32
N ARG A 494 -4.25 21.75 -3.44
CA ARG A 494 -5.71 21.65 -3.43
C ARG A 494 -6.22 21.70 -4.87
N LEU A 495 -6.71 20.58 -5.38
CA LEU A 495 -7.29 20.46 -6.71
C LEU A 495 -8.82 20.41 -6.62
N ILE A 496 -9.50 21.42 -7.18
CA ILE A 496 -10.96 21.41 -7.30
C ILE A 496 -11.30 20.75 -8.64
N VAL A 497 -12.07 19.66 -8.58
CA VAL A 497 -12.31 18.79 -9.74
C VAL A 497 -13.75 18.29 -9.75
N GLU A 498 -14.29 18.13 -10.95
CA GLU A 498 -15.53 17.42 -11.20
C GLU A 498 -15.31 15.91 -11.25
N THR A 499 -15.98 15.18 -10.36
CA THR A 499 -15.87 13.73 -10.23
C THR A 499 -17.18 13.03 -10.59
N GLY A 500 -17.11 11.73 -10.89
CA GLY A 500 -18.27 10.93 -11.26
C GLY A 500 -18.66 11.03 -12.74
N VAL A 501 -19.65 10.23 -13.11
CA VAL A 501 -20.27 10.24 -14.44
C VAL A 501 -21.05 11.54 -14.65
N ARG A 502 -21.12 12.04 -15.88
CA ARG A 502 -21.66 13.40 -16.18
C ARG A 502 -23.08 13.64 -15.68
N SER A 503 -23.93 12.60 -15.66
CA SER A 503 -25.30 12.67 -15.16
C SER A 503 -25.40 12.84 -13.64
N GLU A 504 -24.37 12.43 -12.90
CA GLU A 504 -24.33 12.39 -11.43
C GLU A 504 -23.11 13.14 -10.88
N ALA A 505 -22.49 13.97 -11.71
CA ALA A 505 -21.21 14.58 -11.37
C ALA A 505 -21.35 15.48 -10.13
N ALA A 506 -20.28 15.57 -9.35
CA ALA A 506 -20.18 16.47 -8.21
C ALA A 506 -18.82 17.17 -8.23
N LEU A 507 -18.72 18.32 -7.55
CA LEU A 507 -17.44 19.00 -7.38
C LEU A 507 -16.83 18.57 -6.05
N HIS A 508 -15.58 18.15 -6.11
CA HIS A 508 -14.80 17.78 -4.94
C HIS A 508 -13.49 18.56 -4.91
N VAL A 509 -12.92 18.64 -3.72
CA VAL A 509 -11.55 19.06 -3.50
C VAL A 509 -10.74 17.81 -3.23
N VAL A 510 -9.66 17.63 -3.97
CA VAL A 510 -8.69 16.54 -3.78
C VAL A 510 -7.36 17.14 -3.36
N TYR A 511 -6.73 16.55 -2.36
CA TYR A 511 -5.44 16.99 -1.82
C TYR A 511 -4.32 16.07 -2.27
N GLY A 512 -3.15 16.63 -2.55
CA GLY A 512 -2.03 15.85 -3.06
C GLY A 512 -0.90 16.67 -3.65
N ILE A 513 -0.06 16.03 -4.47
CA ILE A 513 1.13 16.63 -5.06
C ILE A 513 0.97 16.66 -6.57
N VAL A 514 1.36 17.76 -7.20
CA VAL A 514 1.37 17.87 -8.66
C VAL A 514 2.60 17.13 -9.20
N GLY A 515 2.38 16.13 -10.03
CA GLY A 515 3.45 15.37 -10.69
C GLY A 515 3.92 15.98 -12.01
N GLY A 516 3.12 16.86 -12.62
CA GLY A 516 3.46 17.54 -13.88
C GLY A 516 2.25 17.86 -14.75
N TRP A 517 2.50 18.58 -15.85
CA TRP A 517 1.47 19.02 -16.79
C TRP A 517 1.81 18.63 -18.23
N ASP A 518 0.95 17.83 -18.87
CA ASP A 518 1.07 17.55 -20.30
C ASP A 518 0.23 18.56 -21.07
N LEU A 519 0.88 19.59 -21.63
CA LEU A 519 0.21 20.63 -22.42
C LEU A 519 -0.46 20.09 -23.69
N ARG A 520 0.10 19.04 -24.31
CA ARG A 520 -0.43 18.46 -25.56
C ARG A 520 -1.70 17.68 -25.30
N ARG A 521 -1.72 16.87 -24.24
CA ARG A 521 -2.89 16.08 -23.82
C ARG A 521 -3.86 16.87 -22.95
N ARG A 522 -3.39 18.00 -22.39
CA ARG A 522 -4.09 18.82 -21.39
C ARG A 522 -4.51 18.02 -20.18
N VAL A 523 -3.55 17.29 -19.62
CA VAL A 523 -3.75 16.43 -18.46
C VAL A 523 -2.78 16.86 -17.37
N LEU A 524 -3.33 17.09 -16.18
CA LEU A 524 -2.56 17.28 -14.96
C LEU A 524 -2.28 15.91 -14.35
N THR A 525 -1.01 15.63 -14.09
CA THR A 525 -0.63 14.49 -13.27
C THR A 525 -0.69 14.92 -11.81
N PHE A 526 -1.47 14.20 -10.99
CA PHE A 526 -1.70 14.54 -9.60
C PHE A 526 -1.60 13.28 -8.75
N THR A 527 -0.82 13.30 -7.67
CA THR A 527 -0.67 12.14 -6.78
C THR A 527 -1.45 12.44 -5.50
N GLY A 528 -2.37 11.56 -5.12
CA GLY A 528 -3.14 11.72 -3.89
C GLY A 528 -2.20 11.86 -2.69
N ARG A 529 -2.51 12.79 -1.79
CA ARG A 529 -1.71 13.04 -0.58
C ARG A 529 -1.46 11.73 0.18
N ASP A 530 -0.24 11.54 0.72
CA ASP A 530 0.13 10.37 1.52
C ASP A 530 -0.16 9.02 0.84
N THR A 531 -0.24 9.03 -0.50
CA THR A 531 -0.47 7.85 -1.34
C THR A 531 0.54 7.83 -2.48
N GLU A 532 0.76 6.66 -3.07
CA GLU A 532 1.51 6.53 -4.33
C GLU A 532 0.58 6.59 -5.56
N HIS A 533 -0.70 6.87 -5.35
CA HIS A 533 -1.71 6.76 -6.39
C HIS A 533 -1.70 7.99 -7.30
N ARG A 534 -1.18 7.80 -8.51
CA ARG A 534 -1.08 8.83 -9.55
C ARG A 534 -2.35 8.89 -10.39
N LEU A 535 -2.99 10.05 -10.38
CA LEU A 535 -4.19 10.39 -11.12
C LEU A 535 -3.83 11.22 -12.35
N SER A 536 -4.45 10.88 -13.48
CA SER A 536 -4.43 11.70 -14.69
C SER A 536 -5.72 12.49 -14.76
N VAL A 537 -5.67 13.79 -14.45
CA VAL A 537 -6.84 14.66 -14.39
C VAL A 537 -6.92 15.54 -15.63
N PRO A 538 -7.87 15.30 -16.55
CA PRO A 538 -8.03 16.13 -17.73
C PRO A 538 -8.46 17.54 -17.39
N VAL A 539 -7.94 18.51 -18.13
CA VAL A 539 -8.22 19.93 -17.89
C VAL A 539 -9.70 20.24 -17.83
N HIS A 540 -10.54 19.59 -18.64
CA HIS A 540 -11.96 19.91 -18.74
C HIS A 540 -12.78 19.52 -17.51
N ARG A 541 -12.24 18.70 -16.60
CA ARG A 541 -12.82 18.41 -15.28
C ARG A 541 -12.28 19.30 -14.17
N ILE A 542 -11.15 19.98 -14.39
CA ILE A 542 -10.53 20.83 -13.38
C ILE A 542 -11.28 22.16 -13.28
N VAL A 543 -11.64 22.55 -12.07
CA VAL A 543 -12.21 23.86 -11.76
C VAL A 543 -11.10 24.83 -11.36
N GLY A 544 -10.15 24.39 -10.54
CA GLY A 544 -8.97 25.18 -10.18
C GLY A 544 -7.95 24.40 -9.35
N LEU A 545 -6.76 24.99 -9.19
CA LEU A 545 -5.64 24.42 -8.44
C LEU A 545 -4.99 25.51 -7.60
N THR A 546 -4.68 25.25 -6.34
CA THR A 546 -4.01 26.20 -5.44
C THR A 546 -3.19 25.44 -4.39
N GLY A 547 -2.19 26.06 -3.78
CA GLY A 547 -1.52 25.47 -2.62
C GLY A 547 -2.41 25.46 -1.38
N ASP A 548 -2.13 24.57 -0.44
CA ASP A 548 -2.72 24.54 0.90
C ASP A 548 -1.60 24.55 1.95
N ARG A 549 -1.34 25.72 2.54
CA ARG A 549 -0.25 25.90 3.50
C ARG A 549 -0.55 25.23 4.84
N ASP A 550 -1.81 25.24 5.25
CA ASP A 550 -2.21 24.81 6.60
C ASP A 550 -2.20 23.29 6.73
N ARG A 551 -2.35 22.56 5.61
CA ARG A 551 -2.26 21.09 5.54
C ARG A 551 -0.84 20.54 5.31
N ARG A 552 0.20 21.32 5.60
CA ARG A 552 1.60 20.83 5.61
C ARG A 552 1.89 19.87 6.78
N SER A 553 1.07 19.88 7.84
CA SER A 553 1.07 18.82 8.85
C SER A 553 0.30 17.60 8.34
N HIS A 554 0.70 16.38 8.75
CA HIS A 554 0.18 15.09 8.26
C HIS A 554 -1.33 14.84 8.57
N ASP A 555 -2.06 15.85 9.06
CA ASP A 555 -3.45 15.72 9.48
C ASP A 555 -4.44 16.23 8.41
N GLY A 556 -5.49 15.45 8.13
CA GLY A 556 -6.65 15.85 7.32
C GLY A 556 -7.06 14.87 6.22
N PRO A 557 -8.31 14.94 5.72
CA PRO A 557 -8.81 13.99 4.71
C PRO A 557 -8.11 14.16 3.35
N LEU A 558 -8.09 13.08 2.56
CA LEU A 558 -7.59 13.10 1.17
C LEU A 558 -8.45 13.96 0.24
N TRP A 559 -9.71 14.13 0.58
CA TRP A 559 -10.69 14.88 -0.22
C TRP A 559 -11.83 15.39 0.64
N GLU A 560 -12.57 16.36 0.12
CA GLU A 560 -13.79 16.91 0.72
C GLU A 560 -14.77 17.33 -0.39
N GLU A 561 -16.07 17.41 -0.08
CA GLU A 561 -17.04 18.01 -0.99
C GLU A 561 -16.71 19.49 -1.21
N TYR A 562 -16.71 19.94 -2.47
CA TYR A 562 -16.44 21.34 -2.77
C TYR A 562 -17.66 22.19 -2.44
N THR A 563 -17.57 22.92 -1.32
CA THR A 563 -18.51 23.99 -0.99
C THR A 563 -17.91 25.34 -1.43
N PRO A 564 -18.54 26.09 -2.33
CA PRO A 564 -18.09 27.44 -2.67
C PRO A 564 -18.09 28.32 -1.40
N PRO A 565 -16.98 28.99 -1.05
CA PRO A 565 -16.92 29.81 0.15
C PRO A 565 -17.98 30.90 0.17
N ALA A 566 -18.62 31.09 1.32
CA ALA A 566 -19.59 32.14 1.55
C ALA A 566 -18.97 33.52 1.25
N ALA A 567 -19.75 34.43 0.69
CA ALA A 567 -19.24 35.67 0.11
C ALA A 567 -18.42 36.58 1.06
N HIS A 568 -18.47 36.34 2.36
CA HIS A 568 -17.95 37.20 3.43
C HIS A 568 -16.72 36.62 4.18
N GLN A 569 -16.28 35.39 3.90
CA GLN A 569 -15.11 34.77 4.52
C GLN A 569 -13.87 34.88 3.60
N TYR A 570 -13.25 36.06 3.51
CA TYR A 570 -12.14 36.27 2.55
C TYR A 570 -11.02 37.15 3.13
N ARG A 571 -10.29 36.64 4.12
CA ARG A 571 -9.00 37.27 4.48
C ARG A 571 -7.79 36.38 4.37
N TYR A 572 -7.93 35.06 4.27
CA TYR A 572 -6.82 34.16 4.01
C TYR A 572 -7.34 32.96 3.20
N TRP A 573 -6.68 32.68 2.08
CA TRP A 573 -6.72 31.42 1.36
C TRP A 573 -5.41 30.70 1.61
#